data_AF-A0ABC8LGT7-F1
#
_entry.id   AF-A0ABC8LGT7-F1
#
_cell.length_a   1.000
_cell.length_b   1.000
_cell.length_c   1.000
_cell.angle_alpha   90.00
_cell.angle_beta   90.00
_cell.angle_gamma   90.00
#
_symmetry.space_group_name_H-M   'P 1'
#
loop_
_entity.id
_entity.type
_entity.pdbx_description
1 polymer ?
#
loop_
_entity_poly.entity_id
_entity_poly.type
_entity_poly.pdbx_seq_one_letter_code
_entity_poly.pdbx_strand_id
1 'polypeptide(L)'
;MESCARGDFGLSASPPKQLLVLDFVPGEVRAEQSDGEVEKVLMTLQSLPSPIPSRKWLVDHMVELGFSRSLSEWIGSNLKRSGDSETWAFNLDGAIQMFKSYRETSYWSLLENPPKETEISFVIAEKSDRWDNDTTRRLESIAKQRRNVSEGKVSTHVSSH
;
A
#
# COMPACT_ATOMS: atom_id res chain seq x y z
N MET A 1 -7.74 12.84 12.37
CA MET A 1 -7.65 12.30 11.00
C MET A 1 -9.03 11.94 10.42
N GLU A 2 -10.15 12.18 11.14
CA GLU A 2 -11.51 11.85 10.67
C GLU A 2 -12.12 12.85 9.65
N SER A 3 -11.53 14.05 9.48
CA SER A 3 -12.08 15.11 8.62
C SER A 3 -12.02 14.77 7.13
N CYS A 4 -10.87 14.30 6.65
CA CYS A 4 -10.66 14.05 5.21
C CYS A 4 -11.48 12.86 4.70
N ALA A 5 -11.71 11.84 5.53
CA ALA A 5 -12.49 10.67 5.17
C ALA A 5 -13.98 10.98 4.92
N ARG A 6 -14.47 12.13 5.41
CA ARG A 6 -15.83 12.63 5.18
C ARG A 6 -15.92 13.69 4.08
N GLY A 7 -14.82 13.95 3.37
CA GLY A 7 -14.75 15.00 2.35
C GLY A 7 -14.70 16.43 2.90
N ASP A 8 -14.39 16.61 4.19
CA ASP A 8 -14.14 17.93 4.78
C ASP A 8 -12.65 18.26 4.68
N PHE A 9 -12.30 19.05 3.66
CA PHE A 9 -10.94 19.47 3.31
C PHE A 9 -10.56 20.84 3.92
N GLY A 10 -11.41 21.40 4.79
CA GLY A 10 -11.25 22.76 5.31
C GLY A 10 -11.50 23.86 4.27
N LEU A 11 -11.46 25.12 4.70
CA LEU A 11 -11.87 26.29 3.89
C LEU A 11 -10.89 26.66 2.76
N SER A 12 -9.73 26.01 2.65
CA SER A 12 -8.65 26.45 1.73
C SER A 12 -8.24 25.42 0.67
N ALA A 13 -8.76 24.19 0.72
CA ALA A 13 -8.37 23.14 -0.23
C ALA A 13 -9.60 22.62 -0.99
N SER A 14 -9.63 22.89 -2.31
CA SER A 14 -10.58 22.23 -3.20
C SER A 14 -10.11 20.81 -3.51
N PRO A 15 -11.00 19.80 -3.52
CA PRO A 15 -10.62 18.45 -3.90
C PRO A 15 -10.13 18.41 -5.37
N PRO A 16 -9.26 17.45 -5.72
CA PRO A 16 -8.78 17.32 -7.09
C PRO A 16 -9.95 16.98 -8.02
N LYS A 17 -9.94 17.53 -9.24
CA LYS A 17 -10.95 17.20 -10.26
C LYS A 17 -10.81 15.76 -10.75
N GLN A 18 -9.58 15.24 -10.78
CA GLN A 18 -9.26 13.89 -11.22
C GLN A 18 -8.25 13.25 -10.27
N LEU A 19 -8.54 12.02 -9.85
CA LEU A 19 -7.67 11.18 -9.05
C LEU A 19 -7.48 9.85 -9.79
N LEU A 20 -6.23 9.53 -10.11
CA LEU A 20 -5.88 8.25 -10.73
C LEU A 20 -5.30 7.32 -9.67
N VAL A 21 -5.93 6.17 -9.50
CA VAL A 21 -5.52 5.14 -8.53
C VAL A 21 -4.95 3.97 -9.33
N LEU A 22 -3.65 3.72 -9.17
CA LEU A 22 -2.91 2.73 -9.95
C LEU A 22 -2.73 1.44 -9.15
N ASP A 23 -3.35 0.36 -9.64
CA ASP A 23 -3.27 -1.01 -9.12
C ASP A 23 -3.31 -1.12 -7.59
N PHE A 24 -4.19 -0.34 -6.97
CA PHE A 24 -4.33 -0.23 -5.52
C PHE A 24 -5.72 -0.68 -5.07
N VAL A 25 -5.73 -1.66 -4.16
CA VAL A 25 -6.96 -2.21 -3.56
C VAL A 25 -7.54 -1.18 -2.58
N PRO A 26 -8.80 -0.76 -2.73
CA PRO A 26 -9.39 0.31 -1.91
C PRO A 26 -9.89 -0.15 -0.52
N GLY A 27 -9.93 -1.46 -0.28
CA GLY A 27 -10.35 -2.06 0.97
C GLY A 27 -9.20 -2.39 1.91
N GLU A 28 -9.56 -2.83 3.11
CA GLU A 28 -8.62 -3.50 4.01
C GLU A 28 -8.01 -4.72 3.31
N VAL A 29 -6.71 -4.90 3.46
CA VAL A 29 -5.99 -6.04 2.89
C VAL A 29 -5.92 -7.11 3.97
N ARG A 30 -6.70 -8.19 3.83
CA ARG A 30 -6.74 -9.26 4.83
C ARG A 30 -5.50 -10.17 4.74
N ALA A 31 -5.12 -10.80 5.85
CA ALA A 31 -3.94 -11.66 5.93
C ALA A 31 -4.01 -12.84 4.96
N GLU A 32 -5.21 -13.31 4.66
CA GLU A 32 -5.45 -14.45 3.77
C GLU A 32 -5.38 -14.07 2.27
N GLN A 33 -5.28 -12.78 1.95
CA GLN A 33 -5.27 -12.26 0.58
C GLN A 33 -3.86 -11.88 0.08
N SER A 34 -2.84 -12.05 0.91
CA SER A 34 -1.43 -11.87 0.55
C SER A 34 -0.71 -13.17 0.81
N ASP A 35 0.33 -13.44 0.01
CA ASP A 35 1.34 -14.47 0.28
C ASP A 35 2.07 -14.28 1.63
N GLY A 36 1.83 -13.15 2.32
CA GLY A 36 2.42 -12.80 3.60
C GLY A 36 3.91 -12.51 3.48
N GLU A 37 4.48 -12.42 2.28
CA GLU A 37 5.92 -12.27 2.09
C GLU A 37 6.41 -10.97 2.70
N VAL A 38 5.69 -9.85 2.46
CA VAL A 38 6.05 -8.54 3.01
C VAL A 38 5.98 -8.54 4.53
N GLU A 39 4.93 -9.14 5.11
CA GLU A 39 4.76 -9.25 6.57
C GLU A 39 5.88 -10.09 7.19
N LYS A 40 6.18 -11.24 6.57
CA LYS A 40 7.27 -12.13 6.98
C LYS A 40 8.62 -11.43 6.92
N VAL A 41 8.88 -10.64 5.87
CA VAL A 41 10.10 -9.81 5.77
C VAL A 41 10.14 -8.81 6.93
N LEU A 42 9.11 -8.00 7.12
CA LEU A 42 9.10 -6.96 8.15
C LEU A 42 9.25 -7.51 9.57
N MET A 43 8.56 -8.60 9.90
CA MET A 43 8.73 -9.31 11.18
C MET A 43 10.15 -9.86 11.35
N THR A 44 10.73 -10.41 10.28
CA THR A 44 12.11 -10.88 10.31
C THR A 44 13.05 -9.71 10.63
N LEU A 45 12.91 -8.58 9.94
CA LEU A 45 13.77 -7.42 10.15
C LEU A 45 13.68 -6.86 11.57
N GLN A 46 12.50 -6.92 12.21
CA GLN A 46 12.34 -6.55 13.61
C GLN A 46 13.04 -7.48 14.59
N SER A 47 13.18 -8.76 14.24
CA SER A 47 13.86 -9.75 15.10
C SER A 47 15.39 -9.68 15.03
N LEU A 48 15.93 -8.91 14.08
CA LEU A 48 17.37 -8.78 13.87
C LEU A 48 18.04 -7.93 14.97
N PRO A 49 19.33 -8.18 15.25
CA PRO A 49 20.11 -7.34 16.15
C PRO A 49 20.20 -5.89 15.64
N SER A 50 20.20 -4.96 16.58
CA SER A 50 20.44 -3.54 16.34
C SER A 50 21.59 -3.07 17.24
N PRO A 51 22.73 -2.62 16.69
CA PRO A 51 23.03 -2.45 15.27
C PRO A 51 23.33 -3.77 14.54
N ILE A 52 23.20 -3.76 13.21
CA ILE A 52 23.45 -4.91 12.34
C ILE A 52 24.98 -5.07 12.15
N PRO A 53 25.55 -6.28 12.35
CA PRO A 53 27.00 -6.49 12.29
C PRO A 53 27.65 -6.08 10.97
N SER A 54 27.06 -6.45 9.83
CA SER A 54 27.51 -6.03 8.50
C SER A 54 26.45 -6.34 7.43
N ARG A 55 26.56 -5.72 6.25
CA ARG A 55 25.72 -6.07 5.10
C ARG A 55 25.86 -7.53 4.70
N LYS A 56 27.09 -8.07 4.70
CA LYS A 56 27.34 -9.48 4.39
C LYS A 56 26.62 -10.40 5.37
N TRP A 57 26.73 -10.10 6.67
CA TRP A 57 26.05 -10.87 7.72
C TRP A 57 24.54 -10.88 7.52
N LEU A 58 23.94 -9.71 7.21
CA LEU A 58 22.49 -9.63 6.96
C LEU A 58 22.07 -10.51 5.78
N VAL A 59 22.79 -10.42 4.65
CA VAL A 59 22.47 -11.22 3.45
C VAL A 59 22.55 -12.71 3.74
N ASP A 60 23.63 -13.16 4.37
CA ASP A 60 23.82 -14.57 4.68
C ASP A 60 22.73 -15.07 5.65
N HIS A 61 22.41 -14.29 6.68
CA HIS A 61 21.38 -14.65 7.67
C HIS A 61 19.97 -14.69 7.08
N MET A 62 19.61 -13.76 6.20
CA MET A 62 18.31 -13.79 5.52
C MET A 62 18.17 -15.01 4.59
N VAL A 63 19.26 -15.40 3.92
CA VAL A 63 19.27 -16.63 3.11
C VAL A 63 19.11 -17.88 3.98
N GLU A 64 19.75 -17.93 5.15
CA GLU A 64 19.57 -19.01 6.14
C GLU A 64 18.12 -19.13 6.63
N LEU A 65 17.40 -18.00 6.74
CA LEU A 65 15.98 -17.94 7.07
C LEU A 65 15.04 -18.30 5.89
N GLY A 66 15.61 -18.65 4.73
CA GLY A 66 14.90 -19.12 3.55
C GLY A 66 14.43 -18.03 2.58
N PHE A 67 14.90 -16.79 2.73
CA PHE A 67 14.65 -15.76 1.73
C PHE A 67 15.57 -15.92 0.51
N SER A 68 15.13 -15.42 -0.65
CA SER A 68 15.97 -15.44 -1.85
C SER A 68 17.19 -14.53 -1.67
N ARG A 69 18.30 -14.90 -2.32
CA ARG A 69 19.53 -14.09 -2.30
C ARG A 69 19.29 -12.69 -2.85
N SER A 70 18.53 -12.57 -3.95
CA SER A 70 18.21 -11.27 -4.55
C SER A 70 17.42 -10.36 -3.63
N LEU A 71 16.41 -10.87 -2.92
CA LEU A 71 15.66 -10.11 -1.92
C LEU A 71 16.57 -9.69 -0.76
N SER A 72 17.41 -10.61 -0.27
CA SER A 72 18.33 -10.36 0.84
C SER A 72 19.36 -9.25 0.49
N GLU A 73 19.91 -9.29 -0.71
CA GLU A 73 20.83 -8.27 -1.22
C GLU A 73 20.14 -6.92 -1.40
N TRP A 74 18.91 -6.91 -1.94
CA TRP A 74 18.11 -5.69 -2.06
C TRP A 74 17.82 -5.06 -0.70
N ILE A 75 17.43 -5.86 0.31
CA ILE A 75 17.24 -5.35 1.68
C ILE A 75 18.56 -4.80 2.23
N GLY A 76 19.67 -5.50 2.05
CA GLY A 76 21.00 -5.05 2.48
C GLY A 76 21.48 -3.74 1.85
N SER A 77 20.91 -3.33 0.71
CA SER A 77 21.19 -2.02 0.11
C SER A 77 20.63 -0.84 0.92
N ASN A 78 19.65 -1.10 1.81
CA ASN A 78 19.03 -0.10 2.68
C ASN A 78 19.78 0.11 4.00
N LEU A 79 21.00 -0.43 4.13
CA LEU A 79 21.87 -0.21 5.29
C LEU A 79 22.84 0.94 5.06
N LYS A 80 23.10 1.70 6.13
CA LYS A 80 24.13 2.72 6.21
C LYS A 80 25.11 2.41 7.34
N ARG A 81 26.36 2.82 7.14
CA ARG A 81 27.43 2.64 8.13
C ARG A 81 27.16 3.48 9.38
N SER A 82 27.34 2.88 10.54
CA SER A 82 27.27 3.51 11.85
C SER A 82 28.44 3.01 12.71
N GLY A 83 29.57 3.70 12.61
CA GLY A 83 30.84 3.26 13.21
C GLY A 83 31.33 1.96 12.59
N ASP A 84 31.58 0.96 13.44
CA ASP A 84 32.03 -0.39 13.04
C ASP A 84 30.86 -1.33 12.67
N SER A 85 29.64 -0.81 12.66
CA SER A 85 28.40 -1.57 12.40
C SER A 85 27.55 -0.91 11.32
N GLU A 86 26.44 -1.55 10.96
CA GLU A 86 25.45 -1.05 10.02
C GLU A 86 24.12 -0.77 10.74
N THR A 87 23.36 0.20 10.25
CA THR A 87 22.00 0.50 10.72
C THR A 87 21.09 0.79 9.53
N TRP A 88 19.79 0.76 9.75
CA TRP A 88 18.81 1.07 8.70
C TRP A 88 18.95 2.53 8.24
N ALA A 89 18.93 2.73 6.92
CA ALA A 89 18.86 4.06 6.32
C ALA A 89 17.49 4.73 6.52
N PHE A 90 16.48 3.96 6.92
CA PHE A 90 15.11 4.38 7.18
C PHE A 90 14.66 3.95 8.59
N ASN A 91 13.53 4.48 9.05
CA ASN A 91 12.91 4.07 10.29
C ASN A 91 12.10 2.77 10.08
N LEU A 92 12.64 1.64 10.53
CA LEU A 92 11.99 0.34 10.38
C LEU A 92 10.63 0.27 11.10
N ASP A 93 10.54 0.77 12.32
CA ASP A 93 9.27 0.79 13.07
C ASP A 93 8.22 1.64 12.37
N GLY A 94 8.63 2.77 11.79
CA GLY A 94 7.76 3.62 10.99
C GLY A 94 7.25 2.91 9.73
N ALA A 95 8.11 2.16 9.03
CA ALA A 95 7.70 1.36 7.87
C ALA A 95 6.66 0.30 8.25
N ILE A 96 6.81 -0.33 9.42
CA ILE A 96 5.90 -1.37 9.91
C ILE A 96 4.56 -0.78 10.32
N GLN A 97 4.57 0.36 11.02
CA GLN A 97 3.34 1.09 11.33
C GLN A 97 2.61 1.54 10.07
N MET A 98 3.35 2.00 9.06
CA MET A 98 2.76 2.39 7.77
C MET A 98 2.17 1.20 7.02
N PHE A 99 2.86 0.05 7.01
CA PHE A 99 2.33 -1.19 6.42
C PHE A 99 1.06 -1.68 7.14
N LYS A 100 1.05 -1.64 8.47
CA LYS A 100 -0.13 -1.97 9.27
C LYS A 100 -1.30 -1.03 8.98
N SER A 101 -1.03 0.28 8.96
CA SER A 101 -2.05 1.29 8.61
C SER A 101 -2.61 1.04 7.22
N TYR A 102 -1.78 0.72 6.23
CA TYR A 102 -2.22 0.37 4.89
C TYR A 102 -3.18 -0.82 4.89
N ARG A 103 -2.88 -1.88 5.66
CA ARG A 103 -3.73 -3.08 5.76
C ARG A 103 -5.09 -2.80 6.38
N GLU A 104 -5.13 -1.91 7.37
CA GLU A 104 -6.32 -1.61 8.18
C GLU A 104 -7.16 -0.44 7.62
N THR A 105 -6.65 0.31 6.64
CA THR A 105 -7.37 1.47 6.10
C THR A 105 -8.31 1.08 4.98
N SER A 106 -9.58 1.44 5.13
CA SER A 106 -10.58 1.30 4.07
C SER A 106 -10.94 2.65 3.46
N TYR A 107 -10.94 2.73 2.13
CA TYR A 107 -11.40 3.87 1.35
C TYR A 107 -12.81 3.67 0.78
N TRP A 108 -13.54 2.61 1.16
CA TRP A 108 -14.86 2.34 0.61
C TRP A 108 -15.85 3.49 0.82
N SER A 109 -15.85 4.12 1.99
CA SER A 109 -16.74 5.25 2.27
C SER A 109 -16.49 6.45 1.35
N LEU A 110 -15.23 6.69 0.96
CA LEU A 110 -14.86 7.73 0.00
C LEU A 110 -15.36 7.38 -1.40
N LEU A 111 -15.27 6.11 -1.81
CA LEU A 111 -15.72 5.67 -3.13
C LEU A 111 -17.25 5.65 -3.26
N GLU A 112 -17.95 5.34 -2.17
CA GLU A 112 -19.41 5.37 -2.11
C GLU A 112 -19.97 6.80 -2.09
N ASN A 113 -19.17 7.76 -1.62
CA ASN A 113 -19.54 9.18 -1.51
C ASN A 113 -18.36 10.06 -1.95
N PRO A 114 -18.01 10.05 -3.25
CA PRO A 114 -16.89 10.82 -3.75
C PRO A 114 -17.16 12.33 -3.62
N PRO A 115 -16.12 13.16 -3.40
CA PRO A 115 -16.28 14.61 -3.35
C PRO A 115 -16.90 15.15 -4.63
N LYS A 116 -17.70 16.21 -4.51
CA LYS A 116 -18.32 16.86 -5.68
C LYS A 116 -17.25 17.29 -6.67
N GLU A 117 -17.54 17.10 -7.96
CA GLU A 117 -16.64 17.45 -9.06
C GLU A 117 -15.30 16.67 -9.11
N THR A 118 -15.15 15.63 -8.28
CA THR A 118 -13.99 14.71 -8.33
C THR A 118 -14.34 13.43 -9.11
N GLU A 119 -13.53 13.12 -10.12
CA GLU A 119 -13.53 11.83 -10.81
C GLU A 119 -12.37 10.96 -10.28
N ILE A 120 -12.70 9.79 -9.73
CA ILE A 120 -11.75 8.81 -9.23
C ILE A 120 -11.69 7.64 -10.22
N SER A 121 -10.56 7.47 -10.89
CA SER A 121 -10.34 6.42 -11.88
C SER A 121 -9.36 5.38 -11.36
N PHE A 122 -9.79 4.14 -11.27
CA PHE A 122 -8.93 3.00 -10.98
C PHE A 122 -8.36 2.43 -12.28
N VAL A 123 -7.05 2.24 -12.32
CA VAL A 123 -6.35 1.52 -13.39
C VAL A 123 -5.82 0.23 -12.79
N ILE A 124 -6.44 -0.88 -13.16
CA ILE A 124 -6.14 -2.21 -12.65
C ILE A 124 -5.23 -2.91 -13.65
N ALA A 125 -4.09 -3.43 -13.18
CA ALA A 125 -3.20 -4.20 -14.02
C ALA A 125 -3.82 -5.59 -14.29
N GLU A 126 -3.82 -6.04 -15.55
CA GLU A 126 -4.49 -7.28 -15.97
C GLU A 126 -4.03 -8.53 -15.20
N LYS A 127 -2.75 -8.58 -14.79
CA LYS A 127 -2.14 -9.71 -14.09
C LYS A 127 -1.99 -9.49 -12.58
N SER A 128 -2.71 -8.52 -12.01
CA SER A 128 -2.65 -8.24 -10.58
C SER A 128 -3.34 -9.33 -9.78
N ASP A 129 -2.60 -9.98 -8.88
CA ASP A 129 -3.08 -10.99 -7.94
C ASP A 129 -3.69 -10.38 -6.66
N ARG A 130 -3.59 -9.05 -6.51
CA ARG A 130 -4.07 -8.32 -5.32
C ARG A 130 -5.59 -8.16 -5.26
N TRP A 131 -6.28 -8.36 -6.38
CA TRP A 131 -7.70 -8.05 -6.51
C TRP A 131 -8.55 -9.30 -6.36
N ASP A 132 -9.34 -9.35 -5.30
CA ASP A 132 -10.36 -10.39 -5.13
C ASP A 132 -11.65 -10.06 -5.90
N ASN A 133 -12.45 -11.10 -6.14
CA ASN A 133 -13.70 -10.99 -6.90
C ASN A 133 -14.77 -10.12 -6.21
N ASP A 134 -14.77 -10.02 -4.88
CA ASP A 134 -15.75 -9.20 -4.14
C ASP A 134 -15.39 -7.71 -4.25
N THR A 135 -14.11 -7.38 -4.11
CA THR A 135 -13.56 -6.03 -4.30
C THR A 135 -13.87 -5.52 -5.70
N THR A 136 -13.59 -6.31 -6.74
CA THR A 136 -13.85 -5.92 -8.14
C THR A 136 -15.35 -5.72 -8.38
N ARG A 137 -16.21 -6.64 -7.92
CA ARG A 137 -17.67 -6.51 -8.06
C ARG A 137 -18.24 -5.29 -7.34
N ARG A 138 -17.74 -4.98 -6.14
CA ARG A 138 -18.16 -3.78 -5.39
C ARG A 138 -17.77 -2.51 -6.12
N LEU A 139 -16.54 -2.44 -6.63
CA LEU A 139 -16.06 -1.28 -7.37
C LEU A 139 -16.86 -1.05 -8.67
N GLU A 140 -17.17 -2.13 -9.41
CA GLU A 140 -18.05 -2.06 -10.58
C GLU A 140 -19.47 -1.58 -10.22
N SER A 141 -20.02 -2.02 -9.08
CA SER A 141 -21.33 -1.59 -8.62
C SER A 141 -21.37 -0.08 -8.36
N ILE A 142 -20.34 0.44 -7.68
CA ILE A 142 -20.18 1.87 -7.43
C ILE A 142 -20.05 2.64 -8.76
N ALA A 143 -19.22 2.15 -9.70
CA ALA A 143 -19.04 2.80 -10.99
C ALA A 143 -20.34 2.83 -11.85
N LYS A 144 -21.22 1.82 -11.69
CA LYS A 144 -22.53 1.75 -12.37
C LYS A 144 -23.59 2.66 -11.72
N GLN A 145 -23.47 2.95 -10.43
CA GLN A 145 -24.35 3.89 -9.73
C GLN A 145 -24.03 5.32 -10.15
N ARG A 146 -24.51 5.73 -11.33
CA ARG A 146 -24.49 7.15 -11.74
C ARG A 146 -25.33 7.97 -10.78
N ARG A 147 -24.68 8.75 -9.92
CA ARG A 147 -25.31 9.92 -9.30
C ARG A 147 -25.12 11.12 -10.24
N ASN A 148 -25.99 12.13 -10.12
CA ASN A 148 -26.11 13.25 -11.06
C ASN A 148 -24.76 13.89 -11.44
N VAL A 149 -24.71 14.64 -12.55
CA VAL A 149 -23.50 15.33 -13.06
C VAL A 149 -22.83 16.26 -12.03
N SER A 150 -23.58 16.66 -10.98
CA SER A 150 -23.13 17.48 -9.85
C SER A 150 -22.44 16.70 -8.71
N GLU A 151 -22.41 15.37 -8.77
CA GLU A 151 -21.80 14.49 -7.77
C GLU A 151 -20.49 13.89 -8.30
N GLY A 152 -19.57 13.55 -7.41
CA GLY A 152 -18.31 12.89 -7.80
C GLY A 152 -18.57 11.54 -8.48
N LYS A 153 -17.59 11.05 -9.22
CA LYS A 153 -17.70 9.84 -10.04
C LYS A 153 -16.56 8.87 -9.73
N VAL A 154 -16.85 7.57 -9.79
CA VAL A 154 -15.84 6.51 -9.78
C VAL A 154 -15.89 5.75 -11.10
N SER A 155 -14.72 5.43 -11.68
CA SER A 155 -14.60 4.61 -12.88
C SER A 155 -13.45 3.61 -12.75
N THR A 156 -13.53 2.52 -13.53
CA THR A 156 -12.55 1.44 -13.55
C THR A 156 -12.07 1.17 -14.96
N HIS A 157 -10.76 0.98 -15.12
CA HIS A 157 -10.10 0.67 -16.37
C HIS A 157 -9.15 -0.51 -16.14
N VAL A 158 -9.14 -1.48 -17.06
CA VAL A 158 -8.15 -2.56 -17.06
C VAL A 158 -7.05 -2.19 -18.05
N SER A 159 -5.80 -2.23 -17.60
CA SER A 159 -4.63 -2.00 -18.44
C SER A 159 -4.04 -3.33 -18.89
N SER A 160 -4.27 -3.69 -20.16
CA SER A 160 -3.60 -4.80 -20.85
C SER A 160 -2.35 -4.27 -21.57
N HIS A 161 -1.21 -4.95 -21.41
CA HIS A 161 0.02 -4.70 -22.19
C HIS A 161 0.21 -5.79 -23.24
#